data_AF-A0A9R1NH76-F1
#
_entry.id   AF-A0A9R1NH76-F1
#
_cell.length_a   1.000
_cell.length_b   1.000
_cell.length_c   1.000
_cell.angle_alpha   90.00
_cell.angle_beta   90.00
_cell.angle_gamma   90.00
#
_symmetry.space_group_name_H-M   'P 1'
#
loop_
_entity.id
_entity.type
_entity.pdbx_description
1 polymer ?
#
loop_
_entity_poly.entity_id
_entity_poly.type
_entity_poly.pdbx_seq_one_letter_code
_entity_poly.pdbx_strand_id
1 'polypeptide(L)'
;MAMLAALAILVLVPSARGLNRVEFPPGFLFGVATSAYQIEGAYLEDGKGLATGISSPTHADVADDHYHRYMEDVEIIHSLGVNSYRFSISWVRILPRGRLGGVNSAGIAFYDHLIAALVQKGIEPSVTLYHFDLPREMETQYGGWLGAGIREEFDYYADVCFKAFGDRVKFWTTFNEPNLFAKLAYMVGKYPPARCSAPFGTCESGNSHREPYFAAHNMLLSHAAAVHNYKKNYQATQGGSIGIVIAMKWYEPLTNTTDDILAARRALSFEVDWFLEPIFFGDYPREMHELLSSNLPKFTSEEKSLLQKNKADFIGVNHYTTIYVKDCISSPCDLNTYEAYEGNALVLATGERDGVAIGKPTAFDGYYVVPEGMEQIVKYVNQRYTNTPVYVTENGYSQYSNNTMDELMNDGERVNYLQGYLTFLSSAIRKGANVRGYFVWSIIDNFEWTFGFTVRFGLYHVDYETQKRTPKMSAKWYRDFLMGSRPTDQVQTLRADS
;
A
#
# COMPACT_ATOMS: atom_id res chain seq x y z
N MET A 1 35.74 58.26 -24.51
CA MET A 1 36.08 57.09 -23.68
C MET A 1 35.21 57.13 -22.44
N ALA A 2 34.11 56.38 -22.43
CA ALA A 2 33.27 56.20 -21.26
C ALA A 2 33.02 54.69 -21.15
N MET A 3 33.62 54.07 -20.13
CA MET A 3 33.42 52.66 -19.80
C MET A 3 32.18 52.55 -18.92
N LEU A 4 31.15 51.86 -19.42
CA LEU A 4 29.98 51.43 -18.65
C LEU A 4 30.35 50.18 -17.84
N ALA A 5 30.20 50.27 -16.53
CA ALA A 5 30.35 49.16 -15.60
C ALA A 5 29.16 48.19 -15.75
N ALA A 6 29.45 46.92 -16.02
CA ALA A 6 28.46 45.85 -16.03
C ALA A 6 28.24 45.34 -14.60
N LEU A 7 27.01 45.49 -14.08
CA LEU A 7 26.57 44.90 -12.82
C LEU A 7 26.32 43.40 -13.06
N ALA A 8 27.16 42.52 -12.51
CA ALA A 8 26.91 41.09 -12.49
C ALA A 8 25.87 40.78 -11.39
N ILE A 9 24.66 40.40 -11.79
CA ILE A 9 23.65 39.84 -10.88
C ILE A 9 24.09 38.40 -10.58
N LEU A 10 24.57 38.17 -9.36
CA LEU A 10 24.79 36.82 -8.84
C LEU A 10 23.42 36.13 -8.71
N VAL A 11 23.13 35.20 -9.60
CA VAL A 11 22.02 34.25 -9.42
C VAL A 11 22.44 33.33 -8.27
N LEU A 12 21.89 33.57 -7.08
CA LEU A 12 21.98 32.64 -5.96
C LEU A 12 21.27 31.35 -6.38
N VAL A 13 22.07 30.31 -6.67
CA VAL A 13 21.59 28.93 -6.70
C VAL A 13 20.94 28.66 -5.34
N PRO A 14 19.67 28.25 -5.28
CA PRO A 14 19.10 27.86 -4.00
C PRO A 14 19.90 26.68 -3.47
N SER A 15 20.64 26.88 -2.37
CA SER A 15 21.24 25.76 -1.66
C SER A 15 20.13 24.75 -1.39
N ALA A 16 20.34 23.49 -1.73
CA ALA A 16 19.42 22.42 -1.36
C ALA A 16 19.20 22.49 0.16
N ARG A 17 18.07 23.06 0.59
CA ARG A 17 17.62 22.93 1.97
C ARG A 17 17.33 21.45 2.13
N GLY A 18 18.06 20.76 3.00
CA GLY A 18 17.78 19.37 3.32
C GLY A 18 16.35 19.25 3.85
N LEU A 19 15.59 18.30 3.28
CA LEU A 19 14.23 17.98 3.70
C LEU A 19 14.18 17.78 5.22
N ASN A 20 13.26 18.46 5.90
CA ASN A 20 13.12 18.39 7.35
C ASN A 20 11.67 18.09 7.75
N ARG A 21 11.45 17.37 8.86
CA ARG A 21 10.13 17.10 9.43
C ARG A 21 9.27 18.37 9.58
N VAL A 22 9.89 19.52 9.85
CA VAL A 22 9.18 20.81 9.99
C VAL A 22 8.51 21.31 8.69
N GLU A 23 8.83 20.71 7.54
CA GLU A 23 8.14 20.99 6.27
C GLU A 23 6.75 20.34 6.17
N PHE A 24 6.38 19.52 7.16
CA PHE A 24 5.08 18.86 7.24
C PHE A 24 4.23 19.49 8.36
N PRO A 25 2.89 19.49 8.21
CA PRO A 25 2.00 20.10 9.20
C PRO A 25 2.15 19.49 10.61
N PRO A 26 1.89 20.27 11.67
CA PRO A 26 1.73 19.71 13.01
C PRO A 26 0.67 18.60 13.02
N GLY A 27 0.95 17.51 13.72
CA GLY A 27 0.06 16.33 13.76
C GLY A 27 0.14 15.41 12.54
N PHE A 28 1.01 15.68 11.56
CA PHE A 28 1.26 14.76 10.45
C PHE A 28 1.78 13.41 10.98
N LEU A 29 1.18 12.32 10.50
CA LEU A 29 1.59 10.97 10.87
C LEU A 29 2.81 10.55 10.05
N PHE A 30 3.89 10.23 10.73
CA PHE A 30 5.04 9.55 10.16
C PHE A 30 5.11 8.16 10.76
N GLY A 31 5.07 7.16 9.89
CA GLY A 31 5.02 5.78 10.32
C GLY A 31 5.81 4.84 9.42
N VAL A 32 5.70 3.57 9.78
CA VAL A 32 6.20 2.43 9.01
C VAL A 32 5.05 1.44 8.85
N ALA A 33 5.11 0.61 7.82
CA ALA A 33 4.05 -0.33 7.47
C ALA A 33 4.55 -1.78 7.34
N THR A 34 3.67 -2.72 7.66
CA THR A 34 3.82 -4.18 7.48
C THR A 34 2.46 -4.84 7.20
N SER A 35 2.47 -6.16 6.92
CA SER A 35 1.28 -6.99 6.88
C SER A 35 1.51 -8.33 7.57
N ALA A 36 0.43 -8.92 8.09
CA ALA A 36 0.45 -10.09 8.94
C ALA A 36 1.12 -11.30 8.28
N TYR A 37 0.68 -11.69 7.09
CA TYR A 37 1.25 -12.86 6.40
C TYR A 37 2.73 -12.67 6.08
N GLN A 38 3.16 -11.41 5.87
CA GLN A 38 4.52 -11.12 5.46
C GLN A 38 5.53 -11.15 6.62
N ILE A 39 5.10 -10.88 7.87
CA ILE A 39 6.00 -10.76 9.02
C ILE A 39 5.74 -11.73 10.18
N GLU A 40 4.50 -12.20 10.37
CA GLU A 40 4.12 -12.85 11.64
C GLU A 40 4.76 -14.21 11.85
N GLY A 41 4.73 -15.07 10.82
CA GLY A 41 5.01 -16.49 11.01
C GLY A 41 4.00 -17.17 11.94
N ALA A 42 4.49 -18.15 12.70
CA ALA A 42 3.70 -18.93 13.65
C ALA A 42 2.39 -19.43 12.99
N TYR A 43 2.52 -19.91 11.75
CA TYR A 43 1.40 -19.96 10.81
C TYR A 43 0.28 -20.93 11.19
N LEU A 44 0.56 -21.88 12.10
CA LEU A 44 -0.35 -22.87 12.67
C LEU A 44 -0.41 -22.85 14.21
N GLU A 45 0.23 -21.87 14.84
CA GLU A 45 0.29 -21.79 16.30
C GLU A 45 -1.00 -21.22 16.89
N ASP A 46 -1.25 -21.57 18.15
CA ASP A 46 -2.34 -21.03 18.97
C ASP A 46 -3.71 -20.97 18.27
N GLY A 47 -4.03 -22.05 17.53
CA GLY A 47 -5.32 -22.21 16.87
C GLY A 47 -5.52 -21.38 15.60
N LYS A 48 -4.47 -20.72 15.08
CA LYS A 48 -4.53 -20.07 13.77
C LYS A 48 -4.85 -21.07 12.65
N GLY A 49 -5.75 -20.70 11.75
CA GLY A 49 -6.08 -21.51 10.58
C GLY A 49 -5.07 -21.38 9.44
N LEU A 50 -5.26 -22.19 8.40
CA LEU A 50 -4.50 -22.08 7.16
C LEU A 50 -5.04 -20.93 6.30
N ALA A 51 -4.17 -19.99 5.91
CA ALA A 51 -4.47 -19.02 4.87
C ALA A 51 -4.46 -19.67 3.48
N THR A 52 -5.01 -19.00 2.47
CA THR A 52 -4.76 -19.35 1.08
C THR A 52 -3.25 -19.27 0.79
N GLY A 53 -2.65 -20.37 0.34
CA GLY A 53 -1.20 -20.48 0.18
C GLY A 53 -0.71 -19.79 -1.09
N ILE A 54 0.34 -18.98 -0.97
CA ILE A 54 0.94 -18.24 -2.09
C ILE A 54 2.04 -19.08 -2.72
N SER A 55 2.03 -19.21 -4.05
CA SER A 55 3.12 -19.86 -4.78
C SER A 55 4.31 -18.91 -4.84
N SER A 56 5.40 -19.28 -4.17
CA SER A 56 6.66 -18.52 -4.19
C SER A 56 7.86 -19.46 -4.03
N PRO A 57 9.10 -19.01 -4.30
CA PRO A 57 10.31 -19.79 -4.06
C PRO A 57 10.52 -20.20 -2.59
N THR A 58 9.89 -19.48 -1.65
CA THR A 58 10.00 -19.71 -0.21
C THR A 58 8.61 -19.73 0.46
N HIS A 59 8.54 -19.88 1.78
CA HIS A 59 7.26 -19.87 2.53
C HIS A 59 7.34 -18.91 3.71
N ALA A 60 6.21 -18.31 4.08
CA ALA A 60 6.08 -17.39 5.20
C ALA A 60 5.72 -18.10 6.53
N ASP A 61 6.02 -19.40 6.66
CA ASP A 61 5.67 -20.21 7.83
C ASP A 61 6.26 -19.63 9.12
N VAL A 62 7.50 -19.15 9.03
CA VAL A 62 8.22 -18.40 10.09
C VAL A 62 8.26 -16.90 9.77
N ALA A 63 8.41 -16.51 8.51
CA ALA A 63 8.58 -15.11 8.11
C ALA A 63 9.66 -14.40 8.95
N ASP A 64 9.31 -13.28 9.57
CA ASP A 64 10.17 -12.54 10.50
C ASP A 64 9.95 -12.95 11.96
N ASP A 65 9.15 -13.99 12.23
CA ASP A 65 8.86 -14.46 13.59
C ASP A 65 8.25 -13.35 14.49
N HIS A 66 7.57 -12.38 13.86
CA HIS A 66 7.00 -11.22 14.57
C HIS A 66 5.95 -11.64 15.61
N TYR A 67 5.25 -12.76 15.40
CA TYR A 67 4.29 -13.27 16.38
C TYR A 67 4.94 -13.47 17.77
N HIS A 68 6.18 -13.98 17.80
CA HIS A 68 6.95 -14.17 19.04
C HIS A 68 7.79 -12.95 19.43
N ARG A 69 8.19 -12.13 18.45
CA ARG A 69 9.18 -11.06 18.60
C ARG A 69 8.60 -9.65 18.56
N TYR A 70 7.27 -9.49 18.56
CA TYR A 70 6.64 -8.19 18.38
C TYR A 70 7.13 -7.12 19.37
N MET A 71 7.54 -7.50 20.59
CA MET A 71 8.12 -6.57 21.56
C MET A 71 9.45 -5.98 21.10
N GLU A 72 10.33 -6.78 20.47
CA GLU A 72 11.58 -6.30 19.85
C GLU A 72 11.25 -5.31 18.73
N ASP A 73 10.29 -5.66 17.87
CA ASP A 73 9.88 -4.82 16.76
C ASP A 73 9.20 -3.52 17.24
N VAL A 74 8.43 -3.53 18.33
CA VAL A 74 7.85 -2.32 18.96
C VAL A 74 8.95 -1.39 19.48
N GLU A 75 10.01 -1.91 20.11
CA GLU A 75 11.14 -1.08 20.55
C GLU A 75 11.90 -0.48 19.37
N ILE A 76 12.07 -1.25 18.29
CA ILE A 76 12.66 -0.78 17.03
C ILE A 76 11.81 0.36 16.44
N ILE A 77 10.50 0.18 16.34
CA ILE A 77 9.57 1.20 15.83
C ILE A 77 9.66 2.47 16.69
N HIS A 78 9.61 2.34 18.01
CA HIS A 78 9.76 3.47 18.92
C HIS A 78 11.09 4.20 18.74
N SER A 79 12.19 3.46 18.56
CA SER A 79 13.53 4.04 18.39
C SER A 79 13.70 4.91 17.14
N LEU A 80 12.85 4.72 16.12
CA LEU A 80 12.83 5.56 14.92
C LEU A 80 12.22 6.94 15.16
N GLY A 81 11.44 7.14 16.23
CA GLY A 81 10.73 8.40 16.46
C GLY A 81 9.49 8.59 15.56
N VAL A 82 8.94 7.50 15.03
CA VAL A 82 7.63 7.51 14.37
C VAL A 82 6.51 7.70 15.39
N ASN A 83 5.37 8.22 14.94
CA ASN A 83 4.18 8.40 15.78
C ASN A 83 3.01 7.49 15.37
N SER A 84 3.18 6.65 14.34
CA SER A 84 2.19 5.65 13.97
C SER A 84 2.84 4.39 13.40
N TYR A 85 2.20 3.24 13.61
CA TYR A 85 2.57 1.97 13.00
C TYR A 85 1.36 1.39 12.28
N ARG A 86 1.53 1.17 10.96
CA ARG A 86 0.54 0.50 10.15
C ARG A 86 0.83 -1.00 10.11
N PHE A 87 -0.11 -1.82 10.54
CA PHE A 87 -0.02 -3.28 10.43
C PHE A 87 -1.38 -3.86 10.04
N SER A 88 -1.43 -5.13 9.64
CA SER A 88 -2.70 -5.83 9.42
C SER A 88 -3.00 -6.84 10.51
N ILE A 89 -4.28 -7.06 10.79
CA ILE A 89 -4.75 -8.17 11.61
C ILE A 89 -4.96 -9.35 10.68
N SER A 90 -4.49 -10.53 11.08
CA SER A 90 -4.69 -11.73 10.30
C SER A 90 -6.10 -12.28 10.49
N TRP A 91 -6.91 -12.27 9.42
CA TRP A 91 -8.27 -12.80 9.48
C TRP A 91 -8.24 -14.26 9.93
N VAL A 92 -7.37 -15.06 9.33
CA VAL A 92 -7.26 -16.49 9.66
C VAL A 92 -6.74 -16.77 11.07
N ARG A 93 -6.11 -15.79 11.74
CA ARG A 93 -5.74 -15.89 13.16
C ARG A 93 -6.93 -15.58 14.07
N ILE A 94 -7.79 -14.62 13.71
CA ILE A 94 -8.96 -14.21 14.51
C ILE A 94 -10.15 -15.16 14.32
N LEU A 95 -10.45 -15.53 13.07
CA LEU A 95 -11.54 -16.44 12.69
C LEU A 95 -11.01 -17.57 11.79
N PRO A 96 -10.37 -18.60 12.37
CA PRO A 96 -9.74 -19.69 11.61
C PRO A 96 -10.66 -20.39 10.61
N ARG A 97 -11.96 -20.47 10.93
CA ARG A 97 -13.00 -21.12 10.11
C ARG A 97 -14.19 -20.18 9.81
N GLY A 98 -13.93 -18.87 9.78
CA GLY A 98 -14.98 -17.85 9.62
C GLY A 98 -15.97 -17.83 10.78
N ARG A 99 -17.18 -17.29 10.53
CA ARG A 99 -18.21 -17.12 11.58
C ARG A 99 -18.64 -18.42 12.25
N LEU A 100 -18.50 -19.56 11.57
CA LEU A 100 -18.90 -20.87 12.10
C LEU A 100 -17.85 -21.50 13.02
N GLY A 101 -16.61 -21.01 13.00
CA GLY A 101 -15.50 -21.50 13.81
C GLY A 101 -15.40 -20.92 15.22
N GLY A 102 -16.08 -19.80 15.47
CA GLY A 102 -15.86 -18.98 16.66
C GLY A 102 -14.58 -18.13 16.59
N VAL A 103 -14.47 -17.20 17.54
CA VAL A 103 -13.31 -16.31 17.67
C VAL A 103 -12.18 -17.02 18.39
N ASN A 104 -10.97 -16.97 17.83
CA ASN A 104 -9.77 -17.48 18.47
C ASN A 104 -9.25 -16.46 19.52
N SER A 105 -9.40 -16.80 20.79
CA SER A 105 -8.99 -15.91 21.90
C SER A 105 -7.48 -15.65 21.95
N ALA A 106 -6.65 -16.59 21.51
CA ALA A 106 -5.20 -16.38 21.46
C ALA A 106 -4.81 -15.37 20.38
N GLY A 107 -5.48 -15.43 19.22
CA GLY A 107 -5.36 -14.40 18.18
C GLY A 107 -5.75 -13.02 18.67
N ILE A 108 -6.85 -12.91 19.43
CA ILE A 108 -7.25 -11.64 20.07
C ILE A 108 -6.17 -11.15 21.04
N ALA A 109 -5.64 -12.04 21.89
CA ALA A 109 -4.63 -11.68 22.89
C ALA A 109 -3.34 -11.15 22.25
N PHE A 110 -2.88 -11.75 21.14
CA PHE A 110 -1.70 -11.28 20.42
C PHE A 110 -1.84 -9.82 19.96
N TYR A 111 -2.90 -9.49 19.23
CA TYR A 111 -3.10 -8.11 18.76
C TYR A 111 -3.42 -7.16 19.90
N ASP A 112 -4.13 -7.59 20.95
CA ASP A 112 -4.35 -6.78 22.15
C ASP A 112 -3.02 -6.36 22.80
N HIS A 113 -2.09 -7.31 22.97
CA HIS A 113 -0.77 -7.03 23.54
C HIS A 113 0.08 -6.14 22.62
N LEU A 114 0.08 -6.37 21.31
CA LEU A 114 0.78 -5.53 20.34
C LEU A 114 0.25 -4.08 20.39
N ILE A 115 -1.07 -3.91 20.33
CA ILE A 115 -1.73 -2.60 20.39
C ILE A 115 -1.43 -1.90 21.70
N ALA A 116 -1.51 -2.62 22.82
CA ALA A 116 -1.18 -2.06 24.13
C ALA A 116 0.27 -1.58 24.20
N ALA A 117 1.22 -2.35 23.68
CA ALA A 117 2.64 -1.99 23.66
C ALA A 117 2.91 -0.74 22.81
N LEU A 118 2.27 -0.62 21.64
CA LEU A 118 2.37 0.57 20.78
C LEU A 118 1.82 1.82 21.47
N VAL A 119 0.62 1.72 22.03
CA VAL A 119 -0.04 2.85 22.73
C VAL A 119 0.77 3.31 23.93
N GLN A 120 1.36 2.37 24.70
CA GLN A 120 2.25 2.72 25.82
C GLN A 120 3.48 3.52 25.40
N LYS A 121 3.94 3.38 24.16
CA LYS A 121 5.05 4.13 23.56
C LYS A 121 4.60 5.39 22.81
N GLY A 122 3.30 5.74 22.88
CA GLY A 122 2.74 6.87 22.16
C GLY A 122 2.72 6.69 20.63
N ILE A 123 2.77 5.45 20.15
CA ILE A 123 2.67 5.11 18.74
C ILE A 123 1.22 4.78 18.42
N GLU A 124 0.61 5.52 17.50
CA GLU A 124 -0.78 5.33 17.11
C GLU A 124 -0.95 4.10 16.19
N PRO A 125 -1.75 3.09 16.59
CA PRO A 125 -2.04 1.94 15.74
C PRO A 125 -2.89 2.32 14.52
N SER A 126 -2.40 2.02 13.32
CA SER A 126 -3.15 2.09 12.06
C SER A 126 -3.39 0.67 11.54
N VAL A 127 -4.62 0.19 11.62
CA VAL A 127 -4.92 -1.23 11.43
C VAL A 127 -5.56 -1.49 10.08
N THR A 128 -5.00 -2.43 9.32
CA THR A 128 -5.60 -2.98 8.10
C THR A 128 -6.32 -4.29 8.43
N LEU A 129 -7.60 -4.39 8.09
CA LEU A 129 -8.41 -5.58 8.36
C LEU A 129 -8.08 -6.73 7.40
N TYR A 130 -8.05 -6.45 6.09
CA TYR A 130 -7.71 -7.45 5.08
C TYR A 130 -6.47 -7.07 4.28
N HIS A 131 -5.45 -7.92 4.37
CA HIS A 131 -4.22 -7.82 3.59
C HIS A 131 -3.87 -9.21 3.00
N PHE A 132 -4.72 -9.66 2.07
CA PHE A 132 -4.54 -10.84 1.21
C PHE A 132 -4.50 -12.21 1.93
N ASP A 133 -4.89 -12.28 3.19
CA ASP A 133 -4.74 -13.46 4.04
C ASP A 133 -6.07 -14.18 4.33
N LEU A 134 -6.89 -14.37 3.29
CA LEU A 134 -8.21 -15.03 3.42
C LEU A 134 -8.05 -16.46 3.99
N PRO A 135 -8.89 -16.89 4.95
CA PRO A 135 -8.90 -18.27 5.43
C PRO A 135 -9.12 -19.26 4.27
N ARG A 136 -8.31 -20.31 4.19
CA ARG A 136 -8.40 -21.34 3.14
C ARG A 136 -9.77 -22.03 3.12
N GLU A 137 -10.38 -22.21 4.28
CA GLU A 137 -11.73 -22.78 4.38
C GLU A 137 -12.76 -21.90 3.67
N MET A 138 -12.62 -20.58 3.74
CA MET A 138 -13.51 -19.65 3.02
C MET A 138 -13.36 -19.74 1.51
N GLU A 139 -12.12 -19.82 1.03
CA GLU A 139 -11.85 -19.98 -0.39
C GLU A 139 -12.41 -21.31 -0.92
N THR A 140 -12.10 -22.41 -0.23
CA THR A 140 -12.41 -23.76 -0.72
C THR A 140 -13.86 -24.18 -0.56
N GLN A 141 -14.55 -23.76 0.52
CA GLN A 141 -15.95 -24.16 0.76
C GLN A 141 -16.97 -23.15 0.24
N TYR A 142 -16.62 -21.86 0.24
CA TYR A 142 -17.57 -20.79 -0.06
C TYR A 142 -17.20 -19.99 -1.30
N GLY A 143 -16.06 -20.25 -1.94
CA GLY A 143 -15.62 -19.57 -3.17
C GLY A 143 -14.97 -18.21 -2.92
N GLY A 144 -14.59 -17.91 -1.67
CA GLY A 144 -13.88 -16.69 -1.30
C GLY A 144 -14.56 -15.42 -1.80
N TRP A 145 -13.82 -14.56 -2.49
CA TRP A 145 -14.35 -13.30 -3.03
C TRP A 145 -15.31 -13.45 -4.21
N LEU A 146 -15.38 -14.64 -4.83
CA LEU A 146 -16.41 -14.99 -5.80
C LEU A 146 -17.65 -15.62 -5.14
N GLY A 147 -17.56 -15.91 -3.85
CA GLY A 147 -18.55 -16.61 -3.06
C GLY A 147 -19.76 -15.78 -2.67
N ALA A 148 -20.93 -16.44 -2.59
CA ALA A 148 -22.06 -15.88 -1.87
C ALA A 148 -21.77 -15.90 -0.36
N GLY A 149 -22.08 -14.82 0.35
CA GLY A 149 -21.90 -14.75 1.81
C GLY A 149 -20.59 -14.08 2.27
N ILE A 150 -19.64 -13.80 1.36
CA ILE A 150 -18.34 -13.21 1.73
C ILE A 150 -18.50 -11.81 2.37
N ARG A 151 -19.56 -11.09 2.00
CA ARG A 151 -19.90 -9.78 2.54
C ARG A 151 -20.19 -9.87 4.03
N GLU A 152 -21.01 -10.85 4.40
CA GLU A 152 -21.41 -11.14 5.77
C GLU A 152 -20.26 -11.71 6.61
N GLU A 153 -19.40 -12.56 6.01
CA GLU A 153 -18.20 -13.06 6.68
C GLU A 153 -17.23 -11.92 7.00
N PHE A 154 -16.98 -11.02 6.05
CA PHE A 154 -16.08 -9.88 6.26
C PHE A 154 -16.63 -8.87 7.27
N ASP A 155 -17.93 -8.54 7.20
CA ASP A 155 -18.54 -7.64 8.17
C ASP A 155 -18.51 -8.22 9.60
N TYR A 156 -18.74 -9.53 9.74
CA TYR A 156 -18.60 -10.20 11.05
C TYR A 156 -17.16 -10.17 11.57
N TYR A 157 -16.17 -10.42 10.70
CA TYR A 157 -14.76 -10.29 11.06
C TYR A 157 -14.40 -8.87 11.49
N ALA A 158 -14.84 -7.86 10.74
CA ALA A 158 -14.63 -6.46 11.06
C ALA A 158 -15.28 -6.10 12.41
N ASP A 159 -16.51 -6.56 12.66
CA ASP A 159 -17.22 -6.37 13.93
C ASP A 159 -16.45 -6.92 15.13
N VAL A 160 -15.88 -8.13 15.01
CA VAL A 160 -15.03 -8.73 16.05
C VAL A 160 -13.81 -7.85 16.33
N CYS A 161 -13.16 -7.33 15.28
CA CYS A 161 -12.00 -6.46 15.43
C CYS A 161 -12.37 -5.11 16.07
N PHE A 162 -13.46 -4.48 15.65
CA PHE A 162 -13.92 -3.21 16.21
C PHE A 162 -14.28 -3.33 17.69
N LYS A 163 -14.94 -4.44 18.07
CA LYS A 163 -15.27 -4.74 19.47
C LYS A 163 -14.02 -4.95 20.32
N ALA A 164 -13.06 -5.71 19.81
CA ALA A 164 -11.88 -6.10 20.58
C ALA A 164 -10.85 -4.98 20.73
N PHE A 165 -10.69 -4.13 19.71
CA PHE A 165 -9.54 -3.23 19.62
C PHE A 165 -9.87 -1.75 19.42
N GLY A 166 -11.12 -1.42 19.08
CA GLY A 166 -11.50 -0.06 18.69
C GLY A 166 -11.50 0.98 19.83
N ASP A 167 -11.40 0.52 21.07
CA ASP A 167 -11.13 1.40 22.22
C ASP A 167 -9.77 2.12 22.08
N ARG A 168 -8.78 1.47 21.46
CA ARG A 168 -7.41 1.99 21.25
C ARG A 168 -7.08 2.29 19.78
N VAL A 169 -7.65 1.56 18.83
CA VAL A 169 -7.39 1.76 17.38
C VAL A 169 -8.28 2.87 16.83
N LYS A 170 -7.68 3.92 16.27
CA LYS A 170 -8.38 5.08 15.70
C LYS A 170 -8.31 5.18 14.19
N PHE A 171 -7.47 4.38 13.54
CA PHE A 171 -7.36 4.34 12.08
C PHE A 171 -7.58 2.92 11.58
N TRP A 172 -8.70 2.71 10.89
CA TRP A 172 -9.08 1.42 10.30
C TRP A 172 -9.02 1.50 8.78
N THR A 173 -8.29 0.57 8.17
CA THR A 173 -8.33 0.29 6.73
C THR A 173 -9.07 -1.02 6.53
N THR A 174 -10.13 -0.99 5.72
CA THR A 174 -10.87 -2.22 5.37
C THR A 174 -10.04 -3.16 4.51
N PHE A 175 -9.59 -2.69 3.34
CA PHE A 175 -8.83 -3.46 2.37
C PHE A 175 -7.51 -2.77 2.06
N ASN A 176 -6.42 -3.55 2.02
CA ASN A 176 -5.21 -3.18 1.29
C ASN A 176 -5.37 -3.53 -0.19
N GLU A 177 -5.07 -2.57 -1.07
CA GLU A 177 -4.87 -2.74 -2.52
C GLU A 177 -5.81 -3.76 -3.19
N PRO A 178 -7.13 -3.64 -3.03
CA PRO A 178 -8.06 -4.61 -3.59
C PRO A 178 -8.05 -4.62 -5.13
N ASN A 179 -7.63 -3.51 -5.76
CA ASN A 179 -7.39 -3.44 -7.21
C ASN A 179 -6.24 -4.33 -7.65
N LEU A 180 -5.10 -4.29 -6.94
CA LEU A 180 -3.96 -5.13 -7.22
C LEU A 180 -4.30 -6.60 -6.98
N PHE A 181 -4.94 -6.90 -5.83
CA PHE A 181 -5.35 -8.26 -5.50
C PHE A 181 -6.32 -8.85 -6.51
N ALA A 182 -7.37 -8.11 -6.91
CA ALA A 182 -8.34 -8.61 -7.87
C ALA A 182 -7.69 -8.97 -9.23
N LYS A 183 -6.70 -8.19 -9.66
CA LYS A 183 -5.92 -8.49 -10.88
C LYS A 183 -4.99 -9.69 -10.68
N LEU A 184 -4.19 -9.70 -9.63
CA LEU A 184 -3.23 -10.79 -9.37
C LEU A 184 -3.93 -12.13 -9.13
N ALA A 185 -5.06 -12.14 -8.43
CA ALA A 185 -5.76 -13.35 -8.02
C ALA A 185 -6.69 -13.92 -9.09
N TYR A 186 -7.38 -13.05 -9.84
CA TYR A 186 -8.46 -13.45 -10.75
C TYR A 186 -8.27 -13.04 -12.22
N MET A 187 -7.25 -12.22 -12.54
CA MET A 187 -6.93 -11.83 -13.92
C MET A 187 -5.71 -12.59 -14.44
N VAL A 188 -4.58 -12.49 -13.76
CA VAL A 188 -3.33 -13.16 -14.16
C VAL A 188 -3.04 -14.42 -13.34
N GLY A 189 -3.79 -14.66 -12.26
CA GLY A 189 -3.69 -15.88 -11.45
C GLY A 189 -2.33 -16.09 -10.77
N LYS A 190 -1.56 -15.02 -10.52
CA LYS A 190 -0.29 -15.08 -9.77
C LYS A 190 -0.51 -15.19 -8.26
N TYR A 191 -1.62 -14.66 -7.74
CA TYR A 191 -1.98 -14.74 -6.32
C TYR A 191 -3.10 -15.76 -6.11
N PRO A 192 -3.25 -16.34 -4.90
CA PRO A 192 -4.37 -17.23 -4.61
C PRO A 192 -5.71 -16.51 -4.79
N PRO A 193 -6.74 -17.19 -5.36
CA PRO A 193 -6.81 -18.62 -5.68
C PRO A 193 -6.21 -19.04 -7.04
N ALA A 194 -5.38 -18.20 -7.66
CA ALA A 194 -4.68 -18.48 -8.91
C ALA A 194 -5.62 -18.79 -10.08
N ARG A 195 -6.61 -17.90 -10.29
CA ARG A 195 -7.62 -18.04 -11.34
C ARG A 195 -7.32 -17.11 -12.50
N CYS A 196 -7.33 -17.65 -13.71
CA CYS A 196 -7.12 -16.88 -14.94
C CYS A 196 -7.59 -17.66 -16.18
N SER A 197 -7.63 -16.98 -17.32
CA SER A 197 -7.91 -17.53 -18.64
C SER A 197 -7.02 -16.87 -19.70
N ALA A 198 -6.80 -17.53 -20.83
CA ALA A 198 -6.09 -16.93 -21.95
C ALA A 198 -6.73 -15.60 -22.41
N PRO A 199 -5.94 -14.62 -22.87
CA PRO A 199 -4.47 -14.65 -23.02
C PRO A 199 -3.69 -14.31 -21.74
N PHE A 200 -4.36 -14.01 -20.62
CA PHE A 200 -3.73 -13.48 -19.40
C PHE A 200 -2.88 -14.52 -18.63
N GLY A 201 -3.17 -15.80 -18.82
CA GLY A 201 -2.42 -16.89 -18.22
C GLY A 201 -3.01 -18.26 -18.55
N THR A 202 -2.40 -19.30 -18.00
CA THR A 202 -2.72 -20.72 -18.28
C THR A 202 -3.20 -21.46 -17.03
N CYS A 203 -3.96 -20.79 -16.17
CA CYS A 203 -4.51 -21.38 -14.95
C CYS A 203 -5.50 -22.51 -15.26
N GLU A 204 -5.70 -23.43 -14.31
CA GLU A 204 -6.62 -24.56 -14.46
C GLU A 204 -8.08 -24.12 -14.64
N SER A 205 -8.46 -22.99 -14.06
CA SER A 205 -9.79 -22.40 -14.19
C SER A 205 -9.76 -20.89 -13.94
N GLY A 206 -10.83 -20.22 -14.37
CA GLY A 206 -11.00 -18.78 -14.16
C GLY A 206 -11.61 -18.11 -15.39
N ASN A 207 -11.89 -16.83 -15.24
CA ASN A 207 -12.25 -15.96 -16.36
C ASN A 207 -11.71 -14.55 -16.11
N SER A 208 -10.58 -14.24 -16.73
CA SER A 208 -9.84 -12.98 -16.54
C SER A 208 -10.59 -11.74 -17.02
N HIS A 209 -11.64 -11.91 -17.81
CA HIS A 209 -12.50 -10.81 -18.25
C HIS A 209 -13.68 -10.56 -17.31
N ARG A 210 -13.99 -11.46 -16.36
CA ARG A 210 -15.19 -11.37 -15.52
C ARG A 210 -14.93 -11.47 -14.02
N GLU A 211 -14.12 -12.44 -13.60
CA GLU A 211 -13.90 -12.74 -12.18
C GLU A 211 -13.23 -11.59 -11.40
N PRO A 212 -12.24 -10.85 -11.93
CA PRO A 212 -11.66 -9.69 -11.22
C PRO A 212 -12.72 -8.66 -10.83
N TYR A 213 -13.67 -8.39 -11.73
CA TYR A 213 -14.73 -7.41 -11.53
C TYR A 213 -15.80 -7.92 -10.56
N PHE A 214 -16.08 -9.21 -10.57
CA PHE A 214 -16.99 -9.81 -9.61
C PHE A 214 -16.41 -9.83 -8.19
N ALA A 215 -15.13 -10.22 -8.05
CA ALA A 215 -14.41 -10.17 -6.79
C ALA A 215 -14.33 -8.74 -6.23
N ALA A 216 -13.93 -7.77 -7.08
CA ALA A 216 -13.90 -6.36 -6.69
C ALA A 216 -15.27 -5.82 -6.26
N HIS A 217 -16.34 -6.20 -6.96
CA HIS A 217 -17.70 -5.81 -6.59
C HIS A 217 -18.08 -6.34 -5.20
N ASN A 218 -17.72 -7.58 -4.86
CA ASN A 218 -17.93 -8.11 -3.52
C ASN A 218 -17.05 -7.43 -2.46
N MET A 219 -15.79 -7.11 -2.77
CA MET A 219 -14.93 -6.34 -1.86
C MET A 219 -15.48 -4.94 -1.60
N LEU A 220 -16.00 -4.25 -2.62
CA LEU A 220 -16.63 -2.92 -2.49
C LEU A 220 -17.85 -2.95 -1.57
N LEU A 221 -18.68 -3.99 -1.68
CA LEU A 221 -19.86 -4.12 -0.84
C LEU A 221 -19.53 -4.60 0.57
N SER A 222 -18.48 -5.41 0.72
CA SER A 222 -17.91 -5.80 2.02
C SER A 222 -17.31 -4.57 2.73
N HIS A 223 -16.61 -3.69 2.00
CA HIS A 223 -16.15 -2.40 2.49
C HIS A 223 -17.33 -1.56 2.98
N ALA A 224 -18.37 -1.38 2.15
CA ALA A 224 -19.52 -0.57 2.50
C ALA A 224 -20.28 -1.10 3.72
N ALA A 225 -20.39 -2.43 3.86
CA ALA A 225 -20.98 -3.08 5.03
C ALA A 225 -20.16 -2.82 6.31
N ALA A 226 -18.84 -3.04 6.26
CA ALA A 226 -17.95 -2.81 7.41
C ALA A 226 -17.91 -1.32 7.82
N VAL A 227 -17.90 -0.39 6.85
CA VAL A 227 -17.99 1.05 7.14
C VAL A 227 -19.34 1.38 7.76
N HIS A 228 -20.44 0.85 7.21
CA HIS A 228 -21.77 1.05 7.79
C HIS A 228 -21.83 0.59 9.25
N ASN A 229 -21.32 -0.61 9.53
CA ASN A 229 -21.23 -1.18 10.86
C ASN A 229 -20.40 -0.27 11.80
N TYR A 230 -19.20 0.13 11.38
CA TYR A 230 -18.34 1.02 12.15
C TYR A 230 -19.02 2.34 12.50
N LYS A 231 -19.56 3.05 11.49
CA LYS A 231 -20.19 4.36 11.67
C LYS A 231 -21.43 4.28 12.55
N LYS A 232 -22.22 3.22 12.42
CA LYS A 232 -23.46 3.04 13.18
C LYS A 232 -23.22 2.66 14.64
N ASN A 233 -22.29 1.73 14.88
CA ASN A 233 -22.19 1.05 16.18
C ASN A 233 -20.98 1.50 17.02
N TYR A 234 -19.93 2.04 16.39
CA TYR A 234 -18.63 2.23 17.05
C TYR A 234 -18.08 3.65 16.94
N GLN A 235 -18.24 4.33 15.81
CA GLN A 235 -17.55 5.60 15.54
C GLN A 235 -17.84 6.68 16.60
N ALA A 236 -19.09 6.79 17.06
CA ALA A 236 -19.48 7.79 18.05
C ALA A 236 -18.81 7.59 19.43
N THR A 237 -18.54 6.34 19.81
CA THR A 237 -17.94 6.01 21.12
C THR A 237 -16.43 5.84 21.04
N GLN A 238 -15.93 5.30 19.93
CA GLN A 238 -14.52 5.02 19.72
C GLN A 238 -13.76 6.20 19.12
N GLY A 239 -14.42 7.09 18.37
CA GLY A 239 -13.80 8.28 17.80
C GLY A 239 -12.75 8.00 16.72
N GLY A 240 -12.77 6.83 16.09
CA GLY A 240 -11.87 6.49 14.99
C GLY A 240 -12.41 6.87 13.61
N SER A 241 -11.56 6.65 12.60
CA SER A 241 -11.85 6.84 11.18
C SER A 241 -11.66 5.52 10.44
N ILE A 242 -12.49 5.28 9.42
CA ILE A 242 -12.42 4.07 8.60
C ILE A 242 -12.30 4.39 7.11
N GLY A 243 -11.36 3.74 6.43
CA GLY A 243 -11.01 4.00 5.04
C GLY A 243 -10.63 2.76 4.25
N ILE A 244 -10.02 3.01 3.10
CA ILE A 244 -9.54 1.98 2.16
C ILE A 244 -8.19 2.40 1.60
N VAL A 245 -7.32 1.43 1.34
CA VAL A 245 -5.99 1.65 0.75
C VAL A 245 -5.99 1.08 -0.67
N ILE A 246 -5.53 1.87 -1.64
CA ILE A 246 -5.51 1.49 -3.06
C ILE A 246 -4.06 1.53 -3.56
N ALA A 247 -3.68 0.55 -4.39
CA ALA A 247 -2.41 0.58 -5.10
C ALA A 247 -2.49 1.61 -6.23
N MET A 248 -1.61 2.60 -6.25
CA MET A 248 -1.68 3.71 -7.19
C MET A 248 -0.34 3.95 -7.87
N LYS A 249 -0.22 3.47 -9.11
CA LYS A 249 0.81 3.93 -10.04
C LYS A 249 0.39 5.31 -10.57
N TRP A 250 1.35 6.18 -10.82
CA TRP A 250 1.11 7.32 -11.71
C TRP A 250 1.37 6.91 -13.16
N TYR A 251 0.54 7.41 -14.08
CA TYR A 251 0.62 7.07 -15.49
C TYR A 251 0.91 8.32 -16.30
N GLU A 252 2.05 8.32 -16.98
CA GLU A 252 2.40 9.33 -17.97
C GLU A 252 2.02 8.82 -19.37
N PRO A 253 1.50 9.65 -20.27
CA PRO A 253 1.27 9.22 -21.65
C PRO A 253 2.63 8.95 -22.32
N LEU A 254 2.74 7.85 -23.07
CA LEU A 254 3.98 7.47 -23.75
C LEU A 254 4.40 8.56 -24.75
N THR A 255 3.45 9.07 -25.51
CA THR A 255 3.60 10.21 -26.42
C THR A 255 2.65 11.35 -26.08
N ASN A 256 2.90 12.56 -26.58
CA ASN A 256 2.00 13.71 -26.39
C ASN A 256 0.79 13.70 -27.35
N THR A 257 0.37 12.52 -27.81
CA THR A 257 -0.81 12.37 -28.66
C THR A 257 -2.08 12.36 -27.81
N THR A 258 -3.20 12.78 -28.39
CA THR A 258 -4.50 12.72 -27.71
C THR A 258 -4.83 11.31 -27.24
N ASP A 259 -4.48 10.30 -28.05
CA ASP A 259 -4.80 8.90 -27.76
C ASP A 259 -4.05 8.41 -26.51
N ASP A 260 -2.74 8.67 -26.39
CA ASP A 260 -1.97 8.27 -25.21
C ASP A 260 -2.37 9.07 -23.95
N ILE A 261 -2.74 10.34 -24.10
CA ILE A 261 -3.28 11.15 -23.00
C ILE A 261 -4.60 10.56 -22.49
N LEU A 262 -5.48 10.12 -23.39
CA LEU A 262 -6.72 9.43 -23.02
C LEU A 262 -6.43 8.05 -22.45
N ALA A 263 -5.42 7.34 -22.94
CA ALA A 263 -4.97 6.05 -22.39
C ALA A 263 -4.50 6.20 -20.94
N ALA A 264 -3.74 7.25 -20.61
CA ALA A 264 -3.34 7.56 -19.24
C ALA A 264 -4.54 7.75 -18.30
N ARG A 265 -5.59 8.45 -18.78
CA ARG A 265 -6.84 8.59 -18.01
C ARG A 265 -7.57 7.27 -17.84
N ARG A 266 -7.70 6.47 -18.90
CA ARG A 266 -8.31 5.13 -18.81
C ARG A 266 -7.55 4.21 -17.86
N ALA A 267 -6.22 4.24 -17.86
CA ALA A 267 -5.39 3.46 -16.94
C ALA A 267 -5.69 3.81 -15.48
N LEU A 268 -5.79 5.11 -15.16
CA LEU A 268 -6.23 5.57 -13.83
C LEU A 268 -7.65 5.07 -13.50
N SER A 269 -8.57 5.07 -14.47
CA SER A 269 -9.93 4.59 -14.25
C SER A 269 -10.02 3.09 -13.94
N PHE A 270 -9.11 2.29 -14.51
CA PHE A 270 -9.02 0.83 -14.30
C PHE A 270 -8.12 0.42 -13.11
N GLU A 271 -7.61 1.40 -12.35
CA GLU A 271 -6.77 1.17 -11.18
C GLU A 271 -7.34 1.90 -9.96
N VAL A 272 -7.27 3.23 -9.98
CA VAL A 272 -7.58 4.11 -8.86
C VAL A 272 -9.09 4.29 -8.74
N ASP A 273 -9.73 4.73 -9.84
CA ASP A 273 -11.14 5.08 -9.81
C ASP A 273 -12.05 3.85 -9.70
N TRP A 274 -11.56 2.68 -10.11
CA TRP A 274 -12.29 1.42 -10.08
C TRP A 274 -12.91 1.14 -8.71
N PHE A 275 -12.19 1.44 -7.62
CA PHE A 275 -12.71 1.30 -6.26
C PHE A 275 -13.22 2.62 -5.68
N LEU A 276 -12.55 3.74 -5.97
CA LEU A 276 -12.89 5.00 -5.34
C LEU A 276 -14.18 5.61 -5.90
N GLU A 277 -14.48 5.53 -7.20
CA GLU A 277 -15.75 6.07 -7.72
C GLU A 277 -16.99 5.37 -7.16
N PRO A 278 -17.04 4.02 -7.06
CA PRO A 278 -18.15 3.36 -6.38
C PRO A 278 -18.36 3.86 -4.95
N ILE A 279 -17.28 4.04 -4.18
CA ILE A 279 -17.35 4.52 -2.79
C ILE A 279 -17.85 5.97 -2.70
N PHE A 280 -17.33 6.86 -3.54
CA PHE A 280 -17.59 8.30 -3.41
C PHE A 280 -18.80 8.79 -4.22
N PHE A 281 -19.13 8.13 -5.32
CA PHE A 281 -20.17 8.54 -6.28
C PHE A 281 -21.23 7.45 -6.51
N GLY A 282 -21.02 6.21 -6.08
CA GLY A 282 -22.03 5.15 -6.10
C GLY A 282 -22.13 4.37 -7.40
N ASP A 283 -21.17 4.51 -8.32
CA ASP A 283 -21.10 3.70 -9.53
C ASP A 283 -19.65 3.58 -10.01
N TYR A 284 -19.39 2.64 -10.91
CA TYR A 284 -18.07 2.47 -11.55
C TYR A 284 -17.77 3.60 -12.55
N PRO A 285 -16.47 3.82 -12.87
CA PRO A 285 -16.05 4.78 -13.88
C PRO A 285 -16.72 4.53 -15.24
N ARG A 286 -16.98 5.62 -15.97
CA ARG A 286 -17.64 5.56 -17.29
C ARG A 286 -16.85 4.71 -18.29
N GLU A 287 -15.54 4.88 -18.30
CA GLU A 287 -14.59 4.16 -19.15
C GLU A 287 -14.70 2.64 -18.94
N MET A 288 -14.90 2.21 -17.68
CA MET A 288 -15.09 0.79 -17.36
C MET A 288 -16.44 0.27 -17.88
N HIS A 289 -17.52 1.04 -17.74
CA HIS A 289 -18.82 0.67 -18.32
C HIS A 289 -18.77 0.49 -19.83
N GLU A 290 -18.09 1.42 -20.53
CA GLU A 290 -17.97 1.41 -21.99
C GLU A 290 -17.16 0.20 -22.49
N LEU A 291 -16.05 -0.14 -21.83
CA LEU A 291 -15.16 -1.21 -22.27
C LEU A 291 -15.57 -2.61 -21.80
N LEU A 292 -16.09 -2.73 -20.57
CA LEU A 292 -16.39 -4.04 -19.97
C LEU A 292 -17.81 -4.52 -20.21
N SER A 293 -18.76 -3.59 -20.41
CA SER A 293 -20.16 -3.91 -20.71
C SER A 293 -20.74 -4.94 -19.72
N SER A 294 -21.18 -6.11 -20.19
CA SER A 294 -21.79 -7.17 -19.37
C SER A 294 -20.83 -7.86 -18.40
N ASN A 295 -19.51 -7.68 -18.54
CA ASN A 295 -18.53 -8.25 -17.62
C ASN A 295 -18.40 -7.43 -16.32
N LEU A 296 -18.83 -6.17 -16.31
CA LEU A 296 -18.85 -5.33 -15.12
C LEU A 296 -20.19 -5.53 -14.37
N PRO A 297 -20.18 -5.99 -13.12
CA PRO A 297 -21.42 -6.15 -12.38
C PRO A 297 -22.09 -4.79 -12.11
N LYS A 298 -23.41 -4.77 -12.08
CA LYS A 298 -24.20 -3.55 -11.81
C LYS A 298 -24.61 -3.50 -10.35
N PHE A 299 -24.48 -2.34 -9.73
CA PHE A 299 -25.03 -2.10 -8.39
C PHE A 299 -26.55 -1.96 -8.44
N THR A 300 -27.26 -2.60 -7.51
CA THR A 300 -28.67 -2.32 -7.26
C THR A 300 -28.86 -0.94 -6.62
N SER A 301 -30.08 -0.42 -6.60
CA SER A 301 -30.40 0.86 -5.93
C SER A 301 -30.02 0.85 -4.45
N GLU A 302 -30.18 -0.28 -3.78
CA GLU A 302 -29.84 -0.49 -2.37
C GLU A 302 -28.32 -0.48 -2.17
N GLU A 303 -27.57 -1.16 -3.04
CA GLU A 303 -26.10 -1.20 -3.01
C GLU A 303 -25.49 0.18 -3.27
N LYS A 304 -26.02 0.93 -4.26
CA LYS A 304 -25.64 2.33 -4.50
C LYS A 304 -25.90 3.19 -3.27
N SER A 305 -27.05 3.02 -2.63
CA SER A 305 -27.40 3.75 -1.41
C SER A 305 -26.46 3.40 -0.24
N LEU A 306 -26.08 2.13 -0.11
CA LEU A 306 -25.14 1.66 0.90
C LEU A 306 -23.77 2.32 0.72
N LEU A 307 -23.22 2.32 -0.49
CA LEU A 307 -21.94 2.98 -0.80
C LEU A 307 -21.98 4.48 -0.52
N GLN A 308 -22.97 5.19 -1.08
CA GLN A 308 -23.05 6.65 -0.98
C GLN A 308 -23.27 7.17 0.45
N LYS A 309 -23.98 6.43 1.29
CA LYS A 309 -24.20 6.78 2.70
C LYS A 309 -23.01 6.45 3.59
N ASN A 310 -22.17 5.50 3.17
CA ASN A 310 -21.07 4.98 3.98
C ASN A 310 -19.73 5.17 3.26
N LYS A 311 -19.47 6.42 2.83
CA LYS A 311 -18.19 6.80 2.22
C LYS A 311 -17.04 6.57 3.21
N ALA A 312 -15.86 6.27 2.67
CA ALA A 312 -14.62 6.23 3.44
C ALA A 312 -14.30 7.60 4.07
N ASP A 313 -13.81 7.59 5.31
CA ASP A 313 -13.38 8.80 6.03
C ASP A 313 -12.00 9.29 5.58
N PHE A 314 -11.20 8.42 4.96
CA PHE A 314 -9.90 8.74 4.36
C PHE A 314 -9.58 7.81 3.19
N ILE A 315 -8.64 8.23 2.34
CA ILE A 315 -8.08 7.41 1.25
C ILE A 315 -6.60 7.13 1.56
N GLY A 316 -6.25 5.85 1.58
CA GLY A 316 -4.86 5.40 1.63
C GLY A 316 -4.28 5.23 0.22
N VAL A 317 -3.11 5.80 0.01
CA VAL A 317 -2.35 5.76 -1.24
C VAL A 317 -1.11 4.92 -1.02
N ASN A 318 -1.06 3.75 -1.66
CA ASN A 318 0.17 2.99 -1.80
C ASN A 318 0.81 3.37 -3.14
N HIS A 319 1.89 4.15 -3.11
CA HIS A 319 2.51 4.68 -4.31
C HIS A 319 4.01 4.39 -4.31
N TYR A 320 4.47 3.75 -5.37
CA TYR A 320 5.87 3.34 -5.51
C TYR A 320 6.55 3.82 -6.79
N THR A 321 5.79 3.97 -7.88
CA THR A 321 6.38 4.13 -9.22
C THR A 321 5.48 4.94 -10.16
N THR A 322 6.07 5.40 -11.24
CA THR A 322 5.39 5.98 -12.40
C THR A 322 5.82 5.20 -13.64
N ILE A 323 4.89 4.98 -14.56
CA ILE A 323 5.17 4.31 -15.84
C ILE A 323 4.48 5.02 -17.00
N TYR A 324 5.00 4.81 -18.21
CA TYR A 324 4.35 5.28 -19.43
C TYR A 324 3.20 4.37 -19.81
N VAL A 325 2.20 4.93 -20.49
CA VAL A 325 1.12 4.17 -21.11
C VAL A 325 0.82 4.63 -22.51
N LYS A 326 0.57 3.64 -23.37
CA LYS A 326 0.20 3.82 -24.77
C LYS A 326 -1.24 3.35 -24.99
N ASP A 327 -1.96 4.03 -25.87
CA ASP A 327 -3.25 3.58 -26.34
C ASP A 327 -3.17 2.25 -27.12
N CYS A 328 -4.16 1.38 -26.94
CA CYS A 328 -4.34 0.15 -27.71
C CYS A 328 -5.75 0.01 -28.31
N ILE A 329 -6.53 1.10 -28.35
CA ILE A 329 -7.85 1.15 -29.00
C ILE A 329 -7.68 1.54 -30.47
N SER A 330 -6.96 2.64 -30.73
CA SER A 330 -6.68 3.18 -32.06
C SER A 330 -5.32 2.73 -32.60
N SER A 331 -4.47 2.16 -31.75
CA SER A 331 -3.09 1.79 -32.07
C SER A 331 -2.83 0.30 -31.91
N PRO A 332 -1.96 -0.30 -32.74
CA PRO A 332 -1.59 -1.70 -32.59
C PRO A 332 -0.78 -1.90 -31.30
N CYS A 333 -1.18 -2.92 -30.54
CA CYS A 333 -0.48 -3.42 -29.37
C CYS A 333 -0.46 -4.94 -29.42
N ASP A 334 0.67 -5.53 -29.07
CA ASP A 334 0.71 -6.95 -28.78
C ASP A 334 0.35 -7.16 -27.31
N LEU A 335 -0.95 -7.25 -27.04
CA LEU A 335 -1.50 -7.49 -25.71
C LEU A 335 -1.12 -8.87 -25.14
N ASN A 336 -0.45 -9.74 -25.92
CA ASN A 336 0.05 -11.03 -25.45
C ASN A 336 1.48 -10.95 -24.91
N THR A 337 2.20 -9.84 -25.08
CA THR A 337 3.67 -9.80 -24.84
C THR A 337 4.14 -9.04 -23.61
N TYR A 338 3.25 -8.39 -22.85
CA TYR A 338 3.63 -7.80 -21.58
C TYR A 338 2.54 -8.00 -20.53
N GLU A 339 2.99 -8.25 -19.31
CA GLU A 339 2.22 -8.62 -18.13
C GLU A 339 0.81 -8.00 -18.10
N ALA A 340 -0.20 -8.86 -18.27
CA ALA A 340 -1.54 -8.51 -18.69
C ALA A 340 -2.41 -7.76 -17.63
N TYR A 341 -1.80 -6.96 -16.74
CA TYR A 341 -2.47 -6.22 -15.66
C TYR A 341 -3.45 -5.15 -16.17
N GLU A 342 -3.13 -4.50 -17.28
CA GLU A 342 -3.93 -3.42 -17.85
C GLU A 342 -4.68 -3.83 -19.14
N GLY A 343 -4.66 -5.11 -19.51
CA GLY A 343 -5.19 -5.60 -20.80
C GLY A 343 -6.66 -5.24 -21.06
N ASN A 344 -7.51 -5.30 -20.03
CA ASN A 344 -8.92 -4.93 -20.15
C ASN A 344 -9.15 -3.40 -20.25
N ALA A 345 -8.17 -2.57 -19.92
CA ALA A 345 -8.22 -1.12 -20.13
C ALA A 345 -7.83 -0.71 -21.57
N LEU A 346 -7.37 -1.68 -22.38
CA LEU A 346 -6.84 -1.49 -23.72
C LEU A 346 -5.73 -0.43 -23.74
N VAL A 347 -4.75 -0.61 -22.85
CA VAL A 347 -3.52 0.18 -22.79
C VAL A 347 -2.31 -0.73 -22.69
N LEU A 348 -1.16 -0.26 -23.16
CA LEU A 348 0.13 -0.90 -22.97
C LEU A 348 0.93 -0.05 -21.98
N ALA A 349 1.24 -0.60 -20.82
CA ALA A 349 2.08 0.04 -19.83
C ALA A 349 3.55 -0.36 -20.02
N THR A 350 4.47 0.60 -19.93
CA THR A 350 5.91 0.36 -20.10
C THR A 350 6.72 1.31 -19.23
N GLY A 351 7.85 0.82 -18.72
CA GLY A 351 8.82 1.65 -18.03
C GLY A 351 9.74 2.43 -18.95
N GLU A 352 9.67 2.21 -20.27
CA GLU A 352 10.63 2.75 -21.23
C GLU A 352 9.97 3.53 -22.36
N ARG A 353 10.65 4.58 -22.83
CA ARG A 353 10.32 5.33 -24.04
C ARG A 353 11.58 5.49 -24.87
N ASP A 354 11.53 5.04 -26.12
CA ASP A 354 12.66 5.07 -27.06
C ASP A 354 13.95 4.41 -26.50
N GLY A 355 13.78 3.31 -25.73
CA GLY A 355 14.87 2.58 -25.08
C GLY A 355 15.45 3.26 -23.84
N VAL A 356 14.79 4.30 -23.32
CA VAL A 356 15.20 5.01 -22.10
C VAL A 356 14.15 4.78 -21.01
N ALA A 357 14.59 4.25 -19.87
CA ALA A 357 13.73 4.07 -18.70
C ALA A 357 13.24 5.42 -18.14
N ILE A 358 11.99 5.46 -17.68
CA ILE A 358 11.34 6.64 -17.08
C ILE A 358 12.05 7.10 -15.79
N GLY A 359 12.72 6.18 -15.10
CA GLY A 359 13.52 6.41 -13.92
C GLY A 359 14.49 5.25 -13.70
N LYS A 360 15.31 5.34 -12.66
CA LYS A 360 16.22 4.24 -12.30
C LYS A 360 15.39 3.02 -11.84
N PRO A 361 15.60 1.80 -12.37
CA PRO A 361 14.89 0.62 -11.90
C PRO A 361 15.31 0.22 -10.48
N THR A 362 14.40 -0.43 -9.76
CA THR A 362 14.66 -1.05 -8.44
C THR A 362 14.80 -2.57 -8.57
N ALA A 363 14.99 -3.28 -7.46
CA ALA A 363 15.03 -4.76 -7.49
C ALA A 363 13.67 -5.41 -7.76
N PHE A 364 12.58 -4.66 -7.55
CA PHE A 364 11.23 -5.12 -7.83
C PHE A 364 10.90 -4.77 -9.29
N ASP A 365 10.56 -5.78 -10.08
CA ASP A 365 10.32 -5.61 -11.52
C ASP A 365 9.14 -4.66 -11.76
N GLY A 366 9.27 -3.79 -12.76
CA GLY A 366 8.31 -2.73 -13.07
C GLY A 366 8.33 -1.51 -12.12
N TYR A 367 9.18 -1.48 -11.08
CA TYR A 367 9.31 -0.32 -10.20
C TYR A 367 10.51 0.55 -10.58
N TYR A 368 10.23 1.84 -10.77
CA TYR A 368 11.19 2.86 -11.18
C TYR A 368 11.17 4.02 -10.18
N VAL A 369 12.33 4.62 -9.92
CA VAL A 369 12.46 5.79 -9.06
C VAL A 369 12.02 7.04 -9.81
N VAL A 370 10.78 7.48 -9.59
CA VAL A 370 10.15 8.66 -10.23
C VAL A 370 9.40 9.49 -9.17
N PRO A 371 10.12 10.23 -8.32
CA PRO A 371 9.53 10.90 -7.15
C PRO A 371 8.50 12.00 -7.51
N GLU A 372 8.59 12.60 -8.69
CA GLU A 372 7.62 13.56 -9.24
C GLU A 372 6.20 12.98 -9.28
N GLY A 373 6.07 11.67 -9.50
CA GLY A 373 4.79 10.96 -9.55
C GLY A 373 4.00 11.05 -8.25
N MET A 374 4.68 11.18 -7.10
CA MET A 374 4.05 11.34 -5.79
C MET A 374 3.21 12.62 -5.73
N GLU A 375 3.71 13.74 -6.26
CA GLU A 375 2.92 14.97 -6.31
C GLU A 375 1.70 14.80 -7.21
N GLN A 376 1.85 14.14 -8.36
CA GLN A 376 0.78 13.98 -9.34
C GLN A 376 -0.36 13.12 -8.80
N ILE A 377 -0.05 11.94 -8.25
CA ILE A 377 -1.07 11.01 -7.77
C ILE A 377 -1.85 11.58 -6.58
N VAL A 378 -1.15 12.23 -5.63
CA VAL A 378 -1.78 12.87 -4.48
C VAL A 378 -2.71 13.99 -4.92
N LYS A 379 -2.27 14.84 -5.86
CA LYS A 379 -3.11 15.92 -6.39
C LYS A 379 -4.31 15.36 -7.14
N TYR A 380 -4.13 14.32 -7.96
CA TYR A 380 -5.21 13.66 -8.68
C TYR A 380 -6.30 13.17 -7.71
N VAL A 381 -5.92 12.38 -6.70
CA VAL A 381 -6.85 11.86 -5.69
C VAL A 381 -7.53 13.00 -4.94
N ASN A 382 -6.77 13.99 -4.47
CA ASN A 382 -7.33 15.03 -3.62
C ASN A 382 -8.23 16.03 -4.39
N GLN A 383 -7.97 16.24 -5.69
CA GLN A 383 -8.84 17.04 -6.57
C GLN A 383 -10.12 16.29 -6.95
N ARG A 384 -10.06 14.97 -7.17
CA ARG A 384 -11.23 14.17 -7.55
C ARG A 384 -12.14 13.87 -6.35
N TYR A 385 -11.56 13.50 -5.22
CA TYR A 385 -12.26 13.11 -3.99
C TYR A 385 -12.15 14.20 -2.92
N THR A 386 -12.67 15.37 -3.27
CA THR A 386 -12.58 16.59 -2.45
C THR A 386 -13.03 16.39 -1.00
N ASN A 387 -12.42 17.14 -0.08
CA ASN A 387 -12.67 17.10 1.37
C ASN A 387 -12.30 15.77 2.07
N THR A 388 -11.73 14.79 1.36
CA THR A 388 -11.29 13.54 1.96
C THR A 388 -9.79 13.61 2.27
N PRO A 389 -9.37 13.36 3.53
CA PRO A 389 -7.96 13.23 3.89
C PRO A 389 -7.28 12.08 3.14
N VAL A 390 -6.05 12.32 2.72
CA VAL A 390 -5.18 11.33 2.08
C VAL A 390 -4.05 10.94 3.04
N TYR A 391 -3.71 9.66 3.07
CA TYR A 391 -2.51 9.15 3.74
C TYR A 391 -1.69 8.36 2.74
N VAL A 392 -0.39 8.61 2.64
CA VAL A 392 0.51 7.73 1.89
C VAL A 392 0.78 6.52 2.77
N THR A 393 0.05 5.44 2.57
CA THR A 393 0.03 4.26 3.46
C THR A 393 1.14 3.26 3.17
N GLU A 394 1.76 3.36 1.99
CA GLU A 394 2.99 2.68 1.63
C GLU A 394 3.77 3.51 0.59
N ASN A 395 5.08 3.56 0.79
CA ASN A 395 6.07 4.03 -0.19
C ASN A 395 7.43 3.45 0.21
N GLY A 396 8.20 2.91 -0.74
CA GLY A 396 9.37 2.12 -0.41
C GLY A 396 10.28 1.78 -1.58
N TYR A 397 11.48 1.28 -1.26
CA TYR A 397 12.51 0.90 -2.22
C TYR A 397 12.98 -0.53 -1.96
N SER A 398 13.13 -1.33 -3.00
CA SER A 398 13.55 -2.73 -2.93
C SER A 398 15.01 -2.91 -3.36
N GLN A 399 15.72 -3.79 -2.64
CA GLN A 399 17.04 -4.29 -2.99
C GLN A 399 16.97 -5.79 -3.29
N TYR A 400 17.87 -6.32 -4.11
CA TYR A 400 17.98 -7.77 -4.27
C TYR A 400 18.61 -8.39 -3.02
N SER A 401 18.08 -9.53 -2.58
CA SER A 401 18.59 -10.24 -1.40
C SER A 401 19.97 -10.87 -1.59
N ASN A 402 20.43 -11.02 -2.84
CA ASN A 402 21.76 -11.53 -3.17
C ASN A 402 22.86 -10.45 -3.19
N ASN A 403 22.51 -9.18 -2.93
CA ASN A 403 23.49 -8.14 -2.67
C ASN A 403 24.37 -8.53 -1.47
N THR A 404 25.59 -8.02 -1.44
CA THR A 404 26.48 -8.22 -0.29
C THR A 404 25.90 -7.58 0.96
N MET A 405 26.30 -8.07 2.15
CA MET A 405 25.85 -7.47 3.41
C MET A 405 26.20 -5.99 3.50
N ASP A 406 27.36 -5.57 2.99
CA ASP A 406 27.74 -4.15 2.97
C ASP A 406 26.78 -3.32 2.10
N GLU A 407 26.41 -3.81 0.90
CA GLU A 407 25.43 -3.14 0.03
C GLU A 407 24.01 -3.13 0.61
N LEU A 408 23.60 -4.19 1.31
CA LEU A 408 22.30 -4.24 1.99
C LEU A 408 22.23 -3.23 3.14
N MET A 409 23.31 -3.10 3.91
CA MET A 409 23.37 -2.20 5.06
C MET A 409 23.60 -0.73 4.67
N ASN A 410 24.36 -0.48 3.60
CA ASN A 410 24.65 0.86 3.05
C ASN A 410 23.64 1.23 1.94
N ASP A 411 22.35 1.16 2.25
CA ASP A 411 21.23 1.36 1.33
C ASP A 411 20.96 2.83 0.96
N GLY A 412 21.99 3.56 0.52
CA GLY A 412 21.90 4.98 0.15
C GLY A 412 20.87 5.27 -0.97
N GLU A 413 20.61 4.30 -1.85
CA GLU A 413 19.55 4.40 -2.86
C GLU A 413 18.14 4.47 -2.24
N ARG A 414 17.88 3.72 -1.15
CA ARG A 414 16.63 3.82 -0.39
C ARG A 414 16.53 5.20 0.27
N VAL A 415 17.63 5.73 0.81
CA VAL A 415 17.66 7.09 1.38
C VAL A 415 17.28 8.13 0.32
N ASN A 416 17.92 8.08 -0.85
CA ASN A 416 17.65 9.01 -1.95
C ASN A 416 16.20 8.90 -2.46
N TYR A 417 15.68 7.67 -2.56
CA TYR A 417 14.29 7.41 -2.90
C TYR A 417 13.34 8.09 -1.89
N LEU A 418 13.46 7.77 -0.60
CA LEU A 418 12.56 8.31 0.43
C LEU A 418 12.63 9.84 0.50
N GLN A 419 13.83 10.42 0.40
CA GLN A 419 14.02 11.87 0.32
C GLN A 419 13.30 12.50 -0.86
N GLY A 420 13.44 11.92 -2.06
CA GLY A 420 12.80 12.42 -3.28
C GLY A 420 11.27 12.41 -3.15
N TYR A 421 10.69 11.28 -2.76
CA TYR A 421 9.24 11.13 -2.65
C TYR A 421 8.64 12.04 -1.56
N LEU A 422 9.30 12.14 -0.40
CA LEU A 422 8.87 13.07 0.66
C LEU A 422 8.99 14.55 0.24
N THR A 423 9.96 14.90 -0.59
CA THR A 423 10.11 16.26 -1.13
C THR A 423 8.91 16.63 -2.01
N PHE A 424 8.50 15.74 -2.91
CA PHE A 424 7.32 15.96 -3.76
C PHE A 424 6.01 15.86 -2.97
N LEU A 425 5.95 15.04 -1.92
CA LEU A 425 4.81 15.01 -1.02
C LEU A 425 4.64 16.33 -0.27
N SER A 426 5.72 16.87 0.29
CA SER A 426 5.71 18.19 0.93
C SER A 426 5.35 19.30 -0.06
N SER A 427 5.85 19.22 -1.30
CA SER A 427 5.44 20.12 -2.40
C SER A 427 3.93 20.06 -2.65
N ALA A 428 3.34 18.87 -2.73
CA ALA A 428 1.89 18.70 -2.91
C ALA A 428 1.09 19.31 -1.76
N ILE A 429 1.53 19.10 -0.51
CA ILE A 429 0.90 19.67 0.69
C ILE A 429 0.96 21.20 0.65
N ARG A 430 2.13 21.79 0.35
CA ARG A 430 2.29 23.25 0.18
C ARG A 430 1.40 23.83 -0.93
N LYS A 431 1.10 23.03 -1.95
CA LYS A 431 0.18 23.37 -3.06
C LYS A 431 -1.29 23.08 -2.72
N GLY A 432 -1.61 22.72 -1.48
CA GLY A 432 -2.98 22.60 -0.97
C GLY A 432 -3.52 21.18 -0.86
N ALA A 433 -2.72 20.13 -1.10
CA ALA A 433 -3.19 18.76 -0.93
C ALA A 433 -3.41 18.42 0.56
N ASN A 434 -4.59 17.88 0.89
CA ASN A 434 -4.96 17.42 2.24
C ASN A 434 -4.36 16.04 2.56
N VAL A 435 -3.03 15.95 2.57
CA VAL A 435 -2.31 14.75 3.03
C VAL A 435 -2.02 14.87 4.52
N ARG A 436 -2.23 13.79 5.27
CA ARG A 436 -2.12 13.76 6.74
C ARG A 436 -1.15 12.73 7.28
N GLY A 437 -0.57 11.88 6.45
CA GLY A 437 0.49 10.98 6.88
C GLY A 437 1.27 10.30 5.76
N TYR A 438 2.38 9.71 6.15
CA TYR A 438 3.31 8.96 5.31
C TYR A 438 3.87 7.75 6.07
N PHE A 439 3.78 6.57 5.45
CA PHE A 439 4.22 5.31 6.01
C PHE A 439 5.24 4.65 5.08
N VAL A 440 6.44 4.37 5.60
CA VAL A 440 7.48 3.66 4.85
C VAL A 440 7.12 2.17 4.76
N TRP A 441 7.13 1.64 3.54
CA TRP A 441 7.19 0.21 3.30
C TRP A 441 8.66 -0.21 3.12
N SER A 442 9.28 -0.90 4.07
CA SER A 442 8.73 -1.46 5.32
C SER A 442 9.67 -1.20 6.50
N ILE A 443 9.21 -1.49 7.73
CA ILE A 443 10.09 -1.40 8.91
C ILE A 443 11.23 -2.43 8.86
N ILE A 444 10.89 -3.68 8.55
CA ILE A 444 11.81 -4.81 8.47
C ILE A 444 11.70 -5.46 7.08
N ASP A 445 12.79 -6.07 6.62
CA ASP A 445 12.73 -7.00 5.49
C ASP A 445 11.68 -8.07 5.81
N ASN A 446 10.95 -8.58 4.82
CA ASN A 446 9.83 -9.49 5.05
C ASN A 446 9.58 -10.37 3.81
N PHE A 447 8.57 -11.24 3.87
CA PHE A 447 8.17 -12.10 2.75
C PHE A 447 7.41 -11.30 1.67
N GLU A 448 8.00 -11.11 0.50
CA GLU A 448 7.41 -10.31 -0.60
C GLU A 448 6.62 -11.19 -1.58
N TRP A 449 5.55 -11.80 -1.06
CA TRP A 449 4.54 -12.49 -1.87
C TRP A 449 5.13 -13.52 -2.86
N THR A 450 4.91 -13.38 -4.16
CA THR A 450 5.42 -14.30 -5.19
C THR A 450 6.95 -14.24 -5.36
N PHE A 451 7.60 -13.18 -4.87
CA PHE A 451 9.06 -13.06 -4.84
C PHE A 451 9.67 -13.75 -3.61
N GLY A 452 8.86 -14.11 -2.61
CA GLY A 452 9.35 -14.66 -1.36
C GLY A 452 10.37 -13.72 -0.72
N PHE A 453 11.51 -14.25 -0.28
CA PHE A 453 12.58 -13.46 0.33
C PHE A 453 13.65 -12.95 -0.65
N THR A 454 13.40 -12.93 -1.97
CA THR A 454 14.43 -12.52 -2.96
C THR A 454 14.62 -11.01 -3.09
N VAL A 455 13.70 -10.22 -2.53
CA VAL A 455 13.77 -8.76 -2.47
C VAL A 455 13.59 -8.28 -1.03
N ARG A 456 14.18 -7.13 -0.72
CA ARG A 456 14.25 -6.55 0.63
C ARG A 456 13.79 -5.10 0.63
N PHE A 457 12.71 -4.80 1.36
CA PHE A 457 12.14 -3.44 1.49
C PHE A 457 12.47 -2.75 2.81
N GLY A 458 12.94 -3.49 3.82
CA GLY A 458 13.02 -3.00 5.19
C GLY A 458 14.01 -1.89 5.42
N LEU A 459 13.67 -0.96 6.31
CA LEU A 459 14.64 -0.07 6.97
C LEU A 459 15.62 -0.86 7.86
N TYR A 460 15.17 -2.00 8.39
CA TYR A 460 15.98 -2.96 9.13
C TYR A 460 16.18 -4.23 8.31
N HIS A 461 17.42 -4.69 8.27
CA HIS A 461 17.75 -6.01 7.75
C HIS A 461 17.31 -7.09 8.75
N VAL A 462 16.66 -8.15 8.24
CA VAL A 462 16.39 -9.38 9.00
C VAL A 462 17.29 -10.49 8.48
N ASP A 463 18.12 -11.01 9.38
CA ASP A 463 18.79 -12.29 9.20
C ASP A 463 17.77 -13.39 9.48
N TYR A 464 17.29 -14.08 8.45
CA TYR A 464 16.21 -15.07 8.58
C TYR A 464 16.62 -16.33 9.34
N GLU A 465 17.92 -16.63 9.46
CA GLU A 465 18.40 -17.78 10.23
C GLU A 465 18.39 -17.48 11.73
N THR A 466 18.86 -16.29 12.11
CA THR A 466 18.99 -15.89 13.52
C THR A 466 17.82 -15.05 14.02
N GLN A 467 16.96 -14.59 13.11
CA GLN A 467 15.88 -13.63 13.32
C GLN A 467 16.35 -12.27 13.85
N LYS A 468 17.64 -11.95 13.71
CA LYS A 468 18.22 -10.69 14.20
C LYS A 468 17.86 -9.51 13.30
N ARG A 469 17.38 -8.42 13.90
CA ARG A 469 17.15 -7.14 13.22
C ARG A 469 18.39 -6.25 13.30
N THR A 470 18.82 -5.68 12.17
CA THR A 470 19.96 -4.75 12.11
C THR A 470 19.60 -3.48 11.33
N PRO A 471 19.77 -2.26 11.89
CA PRO A 471 19.38 -1.02 11.23
C PRO A 471 20.27 -0.73 10.02
N LYS A 472 19.66 -0.54 8.85
CA LYS A 472 20.36 -0.06 7.64
C LYS A 472 20.62 1.45 7.72
N MET A 473 21.34 2.00 6.74
CA MET A 473 21.58 3.44 6.63
C MET A 473 20.26 4.23 6.56
N SER A 474 19.26 3.72 5.86
CA SER A 474 17.93 4.34 5.77
C SER A 474 17.18 4.43 7.10
N ALA A 475 17.29 3.45 7.99
CA ALA A 475 16.72 3.52 9.35
C ALA A 475 17.32 4.69 10.13
N LYS A 476 18.66 4.85 10.08
CA LYS A 476 19.37 5.94 10.74
C LYS A 476 18.96 7.29 10.16
N TRP A 477 18.92 7.40 8.83
CA TRP A 477 18.49 8.61 8.14
C TRP A 477 17.04 8.98 8.51
N TYR A 478 16.11 8.02 8.48
CA TYR A 478 14.70 8.28 8.76
C TYR A 478 14.50 8.75 10.21
N ARG A 479 15.20 8.11 11.17
CA ARG A 479 15.23 8.58 12.56
C ARG A 479 15.72 10.02 12.67
N ASP A 480 16.86 10.35 12.05
CA ASP A 480 17.46 11.69 12.14
C ASP A 480 16.55 12.75 11.48
N PHE A 481 15.89 12.40 10.36
CA PHE A 481 14.84 13.21 9.73
C PHE A 481 13.67 13.49 10.69
N LEU A 482 13.19 12.47 11.41
CA LEU A 482 12.05 12.58 12.32
C LEU A 482 12.38 13.31 13.62
N MET A 483 13.59 13.15 14.15
CA MET A 483 14.03 13.77 15.40
C MET A 483 14.58 15.20 15.20
N GLY A 484 14.76 15.63 13.94
CA GLY A 484 15.16 17.00 13.61
C GLY A 484 16.60 17.33 13.98
N SER A 485 17.50 16.34 13.99
CA SER A 485 18.91 16.53 14.29
C SER A 485 19.52 17.55 13.34
N ARG A 486 19.80 18.76 13.87
CA ARG A 486 20.62 19.75 13.17
C ARG A 486 22.04 19.18 13.06
N PRO A 487 22.74 19.33 11.92
CA PRO A 487 24.15 18.94 11.77
C PRO A 487 25.16 19.70 12.66
N THR A 488 24.75 20.26 13.80
CA THR A 488 25.60 21.07 14.69
C THR A 488 26.22 20.30 15.85
N ASP A 489 25.79 19.07 16.16
CA ASP A 489 26.29 18.34 17.32
C ASP A 489 27.53 17.47 17.04
N GLN A 490 27.99 17.39 15.79
CA GLN A 490 29.26 16.71 15.45
C GLN A 490 30.49 17.64 15.44
N VAL A 491 30.31 18.96 15.56
CA VAL A 491 31.44 19.92 15.52
C VAL A 491 31.90 20.32 16.93
N GLN A 492 31.10 20.09 17.98
CA GLN A 492 31.50 20.43 19.35
C GLN A 492 32.31 19.35 20.07
N THR A 493 32.31 18.10 19.58
CA THR A 493 33.12 17.01 20.16
C THR A 493 34.56 16.97 19.64
N LEU A 494 34.90 17.70 18.57
CA LEU A 494 36.27 17.76 18.02
C LEU A 494 37.08 18.98 18.48
N ARG A 495 36.54 19.83 19.37
CA ARG A 495 37.25 21.00 19.93
C ARG A 495 37.49 20.93 21.44
N ALA A 496 37.12 19.82 22.09
CA ALA A 496 37.39 19.61 23.51
C ALA A 496 38.72 18.86 23.78
N ASP A 497 39.37 18.32 22.73
CA ASP A 497 40.67 17.62 22.84
C ASP A 497 41.75 18.30 21.95
N SER A 498 41.96 19.61 22.12
CA SER A 498 43.16 20.31 21.60
C SER A 498 43.75 21.27 22.62
#